data_AF-A0A958AD48-F1
#
_entry.id   AF-A0A958AD48-F1
#
_cell.length_a   1.000
_cell.length_b   1.000
_cell.length_c   1.000
_cell.angle_alpha   90.00
_cell.angle_beta   90.00
_cell.angle_gamma   90.00
#
_symmetry.space_group_name_H-M   'P 1'
#
loop_
_entity.id
_entity.type
_entity.pdbx_description
1 polymer ?
#
loop_
_entity_poly.entity_id
_entity_poly.type
_entity_poly.pdbx_seq_one_letter_code
_entity_poly.pdbx_strand_id
1 'polypeptide(L)'
;MQPTITTDRLQPFWAIVIVFLSNFCILVIELIAGRMMAPIVGVSLYTWTSIIGVVLAGISLGNYLGGKIADRWASRNVLALFFALSALGSMTILASLSWVGALQSLDLPIVASVVLIFTAVFLLPATILGTISPIVVKLTLNDLSQTGDIVGKIYAAGALGSIAGTFATGFFLISTFGTRQIVWGVAGALLLIGLLISLSGNGRWRYAYLGLFLVFLALSGLAWQQGWLNSHCLRETNYFCIKVRIDDENEDLRILTLDRLVHSYVDLTDPTNLRYGYEQIYANVLAAIFPDQAPVSVLFIGGGGYTFPHYIEVVHPGSQIDVIEIDPGVTAVAHDQLGLPLDTTITTFNEDARHFITNLSQTAQYDLIVGDAFNDFSVPYHLTTLEFNQLIATHLKADGIYMVNIIDGKQGDFLRAYVNTLQQTFSHVYVAATVGELGSVSRQTYVVLAAQSSLDTVIDADPLAQTFVPETDVAAYLQASPSILLTDDYVPVDNLLAPVFADSGS
;
A
#
# COMPACT_ATOMS: atom_id res chain seq x y z
N MET A 1 54.11 5.73 20.59
CA MET A 1 53.65 4.33 20.68
C MET A 1 52.59 4.13 19.61
N GLN A 2 52.92 3.42 18.54
CA GLN A 2 51.93 2.97 17.55
C GLN A 2 51.07 1.88 18.19
N PRO A 3 49.73 1.97 18.20
CA PRO A 3 48.91 0.87 18.64
C PRO A 3 49.01 -0.26 17.61
N THR A 4 49.09 -1.48 18.12
CA THR A 4 49.04 -2.76 17.40
C THR A 4 47.75 -2.88 16.57
N ILE A 5 47.79 -2.54 15.28
CA ILE A 5 46.65 -2.65 14.33
C ILE A 5 46.69 -3.96 13.51
N THR A 6 47.67 -4.85 13.74
CA THR A 6 47.92 -5.98 12.83
C THR A 6 46.97 -7.17 12.96
N THR A 7 46.16 -7.29 14.03
CA THR A 7 45.38 -8.51 14.29
C THR A 7 43.88 -8.45 13.98
N ASP A 8 43.31 -7.27 13.68
CA ASP A 8 41.85 -7.10 13.49
C ASP A 8 41.40 -6.84 12.04
N ARG A 9 42.29 -7.05 11.06
CA ARG A 9 42.01 -6.75 9.64
C ARG A 9 41.00 -7.70 9.02
N LEU A 10 40.14 -7.22 8.13
CA LEU A 10 39.21 -8.06 7.34
C LEU A 10 39.82 -8.39 5.97
N GLN A 11 39.64 -9.63 5.52
CA GLN A 11 40.00 -9.98 4.15
C GLN A 11 39.02 -9.33 3.17
N PRO A 12 39.49 -8.83 2.00
CA PRO A 12 38.64 -8.12 1.04
C PRO A 12 37.39 -8.89 0.60
N PHE A 13 37.49 -10.21 0.44
CA PHE A 13 36.34 -11.06 0.10
C PHE A 13 35.24 -11.00 1.17
N TRP A 14 35.60 -11.16 2.44
CA TRP A 14 34.64 -11.09 3.54
C TRP A 14 34.06 -9.69 3.72
N ALA A 15 34.85 -8.65 3.49
CA ALA A 15 34.36 -7.26 3.49
C ALA A 15 33.25 -7.04 2.45
N ILE A 16 33.44 -7.56 1.22
CA ILE A 16 32.46 -7.52 0.14
C ILE A 16 31.18 -8.25 0.55
N VAL A 17 31.29 -9.47 1.08
CA VAL A 17 30.12 -10.27 1.51
C VAL A 17 29.35 -9.59 2.64
N ILE A 18 30.05 -9.05 3.64
CA ILE A 18 29.44 -8.37 4.78
C ILE A 18 28.66 -7.14 4.32
N VAL A 19 29.25 -6.32 3.46
CA VAL A 19 28.60 -5.10 2.96
C VAL A 19 27.44 -5.43 2.03
N PHE A 20 27.56 -6.46 1.20
CA PHE A 20 26.44 -6.96 0.40
C PHE A 20 25.27 -7.37 1.30
N LEU A 21 25.50 -8.22 2.30
CA LEU A 21 24.44 -8.72 3.17
C LEU A 21 23.85 -7.64 4.08
N SER A 22 24.66 -6.69 4.57
CA SER A 22 24.15 -5.59 5.38
C SER A 22 23.26 -4.65 4.57
N ASN A 23 23.65 -4.32 3.33
CA ASN A 23 22.84 -3.47 2.45
C ASN A 23 21.59 -4.20 1.94
N PHE A 24 21.67 -5.52 1.72
CA PHE A 24 20.49 -6.36 1.51
C PHE A 24 19.49 -6.20 2.67
N CYS A 25 19.95 -6.33 3.91
CA CYS A 25 19.09 -6.19 5.09
C CYS A 25 18.49 -4.78 5.25
N ILE A 26 19.27 -3.73 4.95
CA ILE A 26 18.79 -2.34 4.97
C ILE A 26 17.60 -2.18 4.01
N LEU A 27 17.75 -2.64 2.76
CA LEU A 27 16.70 -2.49 1.75
C LEU A 27 15.48 -3.38 2.03
N VAL A 28 15.67 -4.56 2.65
CA VAL A 28 14.55 -5.37 3.13
C VAL A 28 13.72 -4.61 4.16
N ILE A 29 14.37 -3.97 5.15
CA ILE A 29 13.66 -3.17 6.16
C ILE A 29 12.97 -1.96 5.51
N GLU A 30 13.65 -1.26 4.60
CA GLU A 30 13.12 -0.08 3.92
C GLU A 30 11.85 -0.41 3.12
N LEU A 31 11.85 -1.52 2.36
CA LEU A 31 10.69 -1.89 1.56
C LEU A 31 9.51 -2.36 2.42
N ILE A 32 9.78 -3.02 3.55
CA ILE A 32 8.74 -3.52 4.47
C ILE A 32 8.16 -2.38 5.32
N ALA A 33 8.91 -1.29 5.51
CA ALA A 33 8.43 -0.12 6.25
C ALA A 33 7.09 0.39 5.72
N GLY A 34 6.90 0.43 4.39
CA GLY A 34 5.62 0.82 3.79
C GLY A 34 4.47 -0.09 4.20
N ARG A 35 4.67 -1.41 4.17
CA ARG A 35 3.67 -2.40 4.57
C ARG A 35 3.33 -2.36 6.05
N MET A 36 4.34 -2.17 6.90
CA MET A 36 4.13 -2.06 8.35
C MET A 36 3.38 -0.79 8.73
N MET A 37 3.57 0.28 7.95
CA MET A 37 2.99 1.59 8.23
C MET A 37 1.64 1.81 7.53
N ALA A 38 1.32 1.07 6.46
CA ALA A 38 0.04 1.18 5.75
C ALA A 38 -1.20 1.10 6.67
N PRO A 39 -1.29 0.17 7.66
CA PRO A 39 -2.42 0.14 8.58
C PRO A 39 -2.50 1.33 9.55
N ILE A 40 -1.45 2.14 9.66
CA ILE A 40 -1.37 3.28 10.59
C ILE A 40 -1.59 4.61 9.84
N VAL A 41 -0.81 4.84 8.78
CA VAL A 41 -0.79 6.13 8.05
C VAL A 41 -1.41 6.04 6.65
N GLY A 42 -1.73 4.85 6.16
CA GLY A 42 -2.20 4.61 4.80
C GLY A 42 -1.07 4.52 3.77
N VAL A 43 -1.42 4.14 2.53
CA VAL A 43 -0.51 4.11 1.39
C VAL A 43 -0.70 5.39 0.60
N SER A 44 0.38 6.15 0.35
CA SER A 44 0.34 7.36 -0.49
C SER A 44 1.75 7.76 -0.93
N LEU A 45 1.83 8.73 -1.85
CA LEU A 45 3.09 9.38 -2.21
C LEU A 45 3.84 9.94 -0.98
N TYR A 46 3.12 10.50 0.00
CA TYR A 46 3.71 11.06 1.22
C TYR A 46 4.35 9.99 2.10
N THR A 47 3.72 8.82 2.20
CA THR A 47 4.23 7.66 2.92
C THR A 47 5.54 7.17 2.28
N TRP A 48 5.56 6.95 0.97
CA TRP A 48 6.77 6.49 0.26
C TRP A 48 7.91 7.51 0.29
N THR A 49 7.59 8.79 0.10
CA THR A 49 8.58 9.87 0.17
C THR A 49 9.22 9.95 1.55
N SER A 50 8.41 9.77 2.60
CA SER A 50 8.87 9.78 3.99
C SER A 50 9.77 8.59 4.32
N ILE A 51 9.43 7.38 3.83
CA ILE A 51 10.26 6.17 4.00
C ILE A 51 11.66 6.42 3.43
N ILE A 52 11.72 6.74 2.13
CA ILE A 52 12.99 6.91 1.42
C ILE A 52 13.78 8.06 2.05
N GLY A 53 13.14 9.20 2.30
CA GLY A 53 13.78 10.37 2.90
C GLY A 53 14.38 10.10 4.28
N VAL A 54 13.62 9.48 5.18
CA VAL A 54 14.07 9.19 6.56
C VAL A 54 15.13 8.10 6.58
N VAL A 55 14.96 7.02 5.81
CA VAL A 55 15.93 5.92 5.76
C VAL A 55 17.24 6.40 5.17
N LEU A 56 17.23 7.15 4.06
CA LEU A 56 18.44 7.76 3.49
C LEU A 56 19.11 8.76 4.44
N ALA A 57 18.33 9.58 5.15
CA ALA A 57 18.85 10.48 6.17
C ALA A 57 19.54 9.70 7.31
N GLY A 58 18.91 8.62 7.78
CA GLY A 58 19.47 7.70 8.77
C GLY A 58 20.77 7.06 8.29
N ILE A 59 20.77 6.45 7.10
CA ILE A 59 21.97 5.85 6.51
C ILE A 59 23.09 6.88 6.35
N SER A 60 22.77 8.11 5.91
CA SER A 60 23.74 9.20 5.76
C SER A 60 24.36 9.61 7.09
N LEU A 61 23.55 9.78 8.13
CA LEU A 61 24.01 10.05 9.49
C LEU A 61 24.85 8.89 10.02
N GLY A 62 24.42 7.65 9.78
CA GLY A 62 25.13 6.43 10.12
C GLY A 62 26.49 6.33 9.45
N ASN A 63 26.58 6.65 8.16
CA ASN A 63 27.84 6.68 7.41
C ASN A 63 28.82 7.70 8.00
N TYR A 64 28.33 8.90 8.35
CA TYR A 64 29.15 9.94 8.96
C TYR A 64 29.66 9.55 10.36
N LEU A 65 28.77 9.05 11.23
CA LEU A 65 29.12 8.61 12.58
C LEU A 65 30.02 7.37 12.54
N GLY A 66 29.70 6.41 11.67
CA GLY A 66 30.47 5.20 11.42
C GLY A 66 31.89 5.52 10.96
N GLY A 67 32.08 6.52 10.11
CA GLY A 67 33.42 7.01 9.71
C GLY A 67 34.23 7.52 10.89
N LYS A 68 33.63 8.36 11.75
CA LYS A 68 34.30 8.86 12.98
C LYS A 68 34.67 7.74 13.95
N ILE A 69 33.78 6.76 14.10
CA ILE A 69 33.98 5.59 14.96
C ILE A 69 35.08 4.71 14.38
N ALA A 70 35.09 4.50 13.06
CA ALA A 70 36.09 3.72 12.37
C ALA A 70 37.49 4.33 12.54
N ASP A 71 37.63 5.65 12.48
CA ASP A 71 38.92 6.32 12.68
C ASP A 71 39.47 6.18 14.10
N ARG A 72 38.60 6.05 15.11
CA ARG A 72 39.02 6.00 16.53
C ARG A 72 39.14 4.58 17.08
N TRP A 73 38.23 3.68 16.71
CA TRP A 73 38.01 2.41 17.39
C TRP A 73 37.76 1.21 16.46
N ALA A 74 38.08 1.32 15.15
CA ALA A 74 37.87 0.21 14.22
C ALA A 74 38.49 -1.10 14.72
N SER A 75 37.63 -2.09 14.97
CA SER A 75 37.99 -3.46 15.33
C SER A 75 36.87 -4.41 14.92
N ARG A 76 37.17 -5.70 14.80
CA ARG A 76 36.15 -6.73 14.52
C ARG A 76 35.07 -6.78 15.60
N ASN A 77 35.44 -6.50 16.85
CA ASN A 77 34.50 -6.46 17.99
C ASN A 77 33.53 -5.29 17.87
N VAL A 78 34.00 -4.10 17.47
CA VAL A 78 33.13 -2.95 17.23
C VAL A 78 32.18 -3.24 16.06
N LEU A 79 32.67 -3.87 14.98
CA LEU A 79 31.81 -4.28 13.87
C LEU A 79 30.72 -5.28 14.33
N ALA A 80 31.09 -6.32 15.08
CA ALA A 80 30.14 -7.27 15.62
C ALA A 80 29.12 -6.60 16.57
N LEU A 81 29.55 -5.66 17.41
CA LEU A 81 28.66 -4.87 18.26
C LEU A 81 27.64 -4.09 17.43
N PHE A 82 28.06 -3.42 16.35
CA PHE A 82 27.12 -2.71 15.48
C PHE A 82 26.13 -3.64 14.78
N PHE A 83 26.53 -4.85 14.39
CA PHE A 83 25.57 -5.87 13.93
C PHE A 83 24.55 -6.26 15.00
N ALA A 84 24.98 -6.43 16.26
CA ALA A 84 24.05 -6.68 17.37
C ALA A 84 23.11 -5.50 17.65
N LEU A 85 23.63 -4.28 17.60
CA LEU A 85 22.83 -3.06 17.74
C LEU A 85 21.86 -2.88 16.57
N SER A 86 22.25 -3.24 15.34
CA SER A 86 21.37 -3.22 14.17
C SER A 86 20.26 -4.25 14.27
N ALA A 87 20.55 -5.45 14.77
CA ALA A 87 19.54 -6.46 15.03
C ALA A 87 18.55 -6.01 16.11
N LEU A 88 19.06 -5.44 17.21
CA LEU A 88 18.22 -4.83 18.24
C LEU A 88 17.39 -3.68 17.66
N GLY A 89 18.00 -2.80 16.86
CA GLY A 89 17.32 -1.69 16.17
C GLY A 89 16.18 -2.19 15.28
N SER A 90 16.41 -3.27 14.53
CA SER A 90 15.37 -3.90 13.71
C SER A 90 14.21 -4.42 14.57
N MET A 91 14.49 -5.02 15.73
CA MET A 91 13.44 -5.45 16.67
C MET A 91 12.71 -4.26 17.31
N THR A 92 13.40 -3.15 17.58
CA THR A 92 12.74 -1.95 18.14
C THR A 92 11.71 -1.36 17.19
N ILE A 93 11.84 -1.54 15.86
CA ILE A 93 10.81 -1.14 14.90
C ILE A 93 9.47 -1.76 15.28
N LEU A 94 9.43 -3.07 15.57
CA LEU A 94 8.21 -3.79 15.95
C LEU A 94 7.63 -3.29 17.28
N ALA A 95 8.49 -3.01 18.25
CA ALA A 95 8.07 -2.48 19.55
C ALA A 95 7.53 -1.05 19.44
N SER A 96 8.12 -0.23 18.56
CA SER A 96 7.71 1.16 18.36
C SER A 96 6.32 1.28 17.73
N LEU A 97 5.89 0.31 16.92
CA LEU A 97 4.57 0.34 16.28
C LEU A 97 3.40 0.50 17.26
N SER A 98 3.49 -0.06 18.47
CA SER A 98 2.41 0.09 19.47
C SER A 98 2.29 1.50 20.04
N TRP A 99 3.34 2.31 19.95
CA TRP A 99 3.39 3.67 20.50
C TRP A 99 3.06 4.75 19.47
N VAL A 100 3.03 4.40 18.18
CA VAL A 100 2.80 5.37 17.09
C VAL A 100 1.43 6.04 17.19
N GLY A 101 0.41 5.35 17.72
CA GLY A 101 -0.93 5.94 17.92
C GLY A 101 -0.91 7.18 18.81
N ALA A 102 0.04 7.30 19.75
CA ALA A 102 0.19 8.48 20.60
C ALA A 102 0.78 9.70 19.86
N LEU A 103 1.46 9.49 18.73
CA LEU A 103 1.97 10.57 17.88
C LEU A 103 0.91 11.07 16.89
N GLN A 104 -0.12 10.27 16.61
CA GLN A 104 -1.24 10.67 15.75
C GLN A 104 -2.18 11.68 16.41
N SER A 105 -2.18 11.77 17.74
CA SER A 105 -3.00 12.76 18.47
C SER A 105 -2.40 14.18 18.47
N LEU A 106 -1.28 14.39 17.77
CA LEU A 106 -0.68 15.71 17.61
C LEU A 106 -1.39 16.42 16.44
N ASP A 107 -1.90 17.63 16.70
CA ASP A 107 -2.52 18.51 15.71
C ASP A 107 -1.46 19.10 14.77
N LEU A 108 -0.97 18.28 13.85
CA LEU A 108 0.09 18.60 12.89
C LEU A 108 -0.41 18.34 11.45
N PRO A 109 0.05 19.14 10.47
CA PRO A 109 -0.21 18.86 9.06
C PRO A 109 0.23 17.45 8.69
N ILE A 110 -0.54 16.77 7.84
CA ILE A 110 -0.38 15.33 7.57
C ILE A 110 1.02 14.96 7.10
N VAL A 111 1.60 15.76 6.21
CA VAL A 111 2.98 15.54 5.74
C VAL A 111 3.96 15.57 6.91
N ALA A 112 3.81 16.53 7.83
CA ALA A 112 4.67 16.63 9.01
C ALA A 112 4.44 15.45 9.98
N SER A 113 3.18 15.04 10.19
CA SER A 113 2.82 13.90 11.02
C SER A 113 3.41 12.59 10.49
N VAL A 114 3.27 12.34 9.19
CA VAL A 114 3.81 11.14 8.53
C VAL A 114 5.34 11.13 8.65
N VAL A 115 6.02 12.23 8.29
CA VAL A 115 7.49 12.33 8.43
C VAL A 115 7.94 12.13 9.87
N LEU A 116 7.25 12.70 10.85
CA LEU A 116 7.58 12.57 12.28
C LEU A 116 7.47 11.11 12.74
N ILE A 117 6.40 10.42 12.36
CA ILE A 117 6.17 9.02 12.68
C ILE A 117 7.28 8.15 12.07
N PHE A 118 7.59 8.32 10.78
CA PHE A 118 8.67 7.58 10.14
C PHE A 118 10.02 7.86 10.78
N THR A 119 10.28 9.12 11.14
CA THR A 119 11.50 9.53 11.85
C THR A 119 11.63 8.82 13.20
N ALA A 120 10.56 8.79 13.99
CA ALA A 120 10.56 8.15 15.30
C ALA A 120 10.82 6.64 15.22
N VAL A 121 10.33 5.97 14.18
CA VAL A 121 10.43 4.52 14.03
C VAL A 121 11.72 4.08 13.33
N PHE A 122 12.10 4.74 12.24
CA PHE A 122 13.13 4.22 11.30
C PHE A 122 14.46 4.95 11.34
N LEU A 123 14.53 6.21 11.80
CA LEU A 123 15.77 7.00 11.75
C LEU A 123 16.90 6.33 12.55
N LEU A 124 16.61 5.92 13.78
CA LEU A 124 17.61 5.30 14.66
C LEU A 124 18.09 3.93 14.12
N PRO A 125 17.21 2.97 13.79
CA PRO A 125 17.64 1.71 13.17
C PRO A 125 18.46 1.90 11.89
N ALA A 126 18.03 2.79 10.99
CA ALA A 126 18.75 3.11 9.75
C ALA A 126 20.13 3.73 10.03
N THR A 127 20.22 4.61 11.03
CA THR A 127 21.50 5.20 11.48
C THR A 127 22.47 4.14 11.96
N ILE A 128 22.02 3.19 12.78
CA ILE A 128 22.88 2.13 13.31
C ILE A 128 23.37 1.23 12.16
N LEU A 129 22.48 0.81 11.26
CA LEU A 129 22.84 0.02 10.08
C LEU A 129 23.82 0.75 9.15
N GLY A 130 23.64 2.06 8.94
CA GLY A 130 24.52 2.89 8.13
C GLY A 130 25.97 2.97 8.65
N THR A 131 26.22 2.64 9.92
CA THR A 131 27.59 2.65 10.46
C THR A 131 28.47 1.51 9.94
N ILE A 132 27.88 0.44 9.40
CA ILE A 132 28.59 -0.81 9.05
C ILE A 132 29.59 -0.58 7.91
N SER A 133 29.16 0.05 6.81
CA SER A 133 29.98 0.20 5.60
C SER A 133 31.29 0.96 5.85
N PRO A 134 31.32 2.14 6.52
CA PRO A 134 32.57 2.83 6.84
C PRO A 134 33.52 2.03 7.73
N ILE A 135 32.99 1.28 8.70
CA ILE A 135 33.81 0.44 9.58
C ILE A 135 34.46 -0.70 8.79
N VAL A 136 33.72 -1.36 7.90
CA VAL A 136 34.25 -2.42 7.03
C VAL A 136 35.32 -1.88 6.09
N VAL A 137 35.10 -0.72 5.48
CA VAL A 137 36.10 -0.05 4.62
C VAL A 137 37.40 0.17 5.41
N LYS A 138 37.32 0.76 6.60
CA LYS A 138 38.50 1.03 7.44
C LYS A 138 39.27 -0.25 7.81
N LEU A 139 38.57 -1.35 8.08
CA LEU A 139 39.18 -2.63 8.45
C LEU A 139 39.83 -3.38 7.26
N THR A 140 39.55 -2.94 6.03
CA THR A 140 40.03 -3.59 4.79
C THR A 140 41.19 -2.82 4.13
N LEU A 141 41.27 -1.51 4.34
CA LEU A 141 42.30 -0.67 3.74
C LEU A 141 43.71 -1.01 4.28
N ASN A 142 44.58 -1.48 3.38
CA ASN A 142 45.94 -1.91 3.69
C ASN A 142 47.02 -0.91 3.26
N ASP A 143 46.80 -0.13 2.20
CA ASP A 143 47.81 0.77 1.63
C ASP A 143 47.16 1.90 0.80
N LEU A 144 47.77 3.09 0.80
CA LEU A 144 47.20 4.30 0.15
C LEU A 144 47.08 4.13 -1.37
N SER A 145 47.92 3.28 -1.99
CA SER A 145 48.02 3.06 -3.43
C SER A 145 46.86 2.28 -4.05
N GLN A 146 46.14 1.44 -3.27
CA GLN A 146 45.01 0.62 -3.74
C GLN A 146 43.67 1.01 -3.10
N THR A 147 43.63 2.16 -2.43
CA THR A 147 42.44 2.66 -1.72
C THR A 147 41.22 2.73 -2.63
N GLY A 148 41.38 3.22 -3.87
CA GLY A 148 40.26 3.40 -4.81
C GLY A 148 39.60 2.09 -5.25
N ASP A 149 40.38 1.07 -5.59
CA ASP A 149 39.86 -0.23 -6.08
C ASP A 149 39.09 -0.98 -4.98
N ILE A 150 39.64 -1.03 -3.76
CA ILE A 150 39.01 -1.69 -2.61
C ILE A 150 37.71 -0.98 -2.23
N VAL A 151 37.76 0.35 -2.11
CA VAL A 151 36.58 1.16 -1.78
C VAL A 151 35.51 1.00 -2.85
N GLY A 152 35.88 1.10 -4.13
CA GLY A 152 34.96 0.92 -5.26
C GLY A 152 34.26 -0.44 -5.24
N LYS A 153 34.99 -1.53 -5.00
CA LYS A 153 34.43 -2.89 -4.89
C LYS A 153 33.45 -3.02 -3.72
N ILE A 154 33.77 -2.42 -2.57
CA ILE A 154 32.88 -2.43 -1.40
C ILE A 154 31.58 -1.68 -1.69
N TYR A 155 31.65 -0.49 -2.29
CA TYR A 155 30.45 0.28 -2.66
C TYR A 155 29.61 -0.45 -3.73
N ALA A 156 30.25 -1.04 -4.74
CA ALA A 156 29.56 -1.83 -5.75
C ALA A 156 28.85 -3.05 -5.13
N ALA A 157 29.49 -3.74 -4.19
CA ALA A 157 28.90 -4.84 -3.45
C ALA A 157 27.70 -4.39 -2.60
N GLY A 158 27.79 -3.23 -1.97
CA GLY A 158 26.66 -2.62 -1.25
C GLY A 158 25.47 -2.36 -2.15
N ALA A 159 25.69 -1.74 -3.31
CA ALA A 159 24.63 -1.49 -4.30
C ALA A 159 24.00 -2.79 -4.83
N LEU A 160 24.82 -3.81 -5.14
CA LEU A 160 24.31 -5.12 -5.55
C LEU A 160 23.49 -5.80 -4.45
N GLY A 161 23.92 -5.67 -3.19
CA GLY A 161 23.19 -6.15 -2.02
C GLY A 161 21.84 -5.48 -1.89
N SER A 162 21.80 -4.15 -2.02
CA SER A 162 20.57 -3.35 -2.06
C SER A 162 19.61 -3.81 -3.16
N ILE A 163 20.10 -3.95 -4.40
CA ILE A 163 19.28 -4.42 -5.54
C ILE A 163 18.70 -5.80 -5.27
N ALA A 164 19.53 -6.74 -4.80
CA ALA A 164 19.09 -8.08 -4.45
C ALA A 164 18.05 -8.06 -3.32
N GLY A 165 18.24 -7.20 -2.31
CA GLY A 165 17.29 -6.99 -1.22
C GLY A 165 15.95 -6.48 -1.71
N THR A 166 15.95 -5.50 -2.60
CA THR A 166 14.73 -4.93 -3.20
C THR A 166 13.93 -6.00 -3.96
N PHE A 167 14.56 -6.74 -4.88
CA PHE A 167 13.86 -7.77 -5.65
C PHE A 167 13.42 -8.97 -4.81
N ALA A 168 14.28 -9.44 -3.90
CA ALA A 168 13.92 -10.53 -3.00
C ALA A 168 12.72 -10.14 -2.13
N THR A 169 12.69 -8.92 -1.61
CA THR A 169 11.62 -8.46 -0.73
C THR A 169 10.32 -8.26 -1.50
N GLY A 170 10.37 -7.53 -2.62
CA GLY A 170 9.18 -7.20 -3.41
C GLY A 170 8.53 -8.39 -4.11
N PHE A 171 9.31 -9.36 -4.60
CA PHE A 171 8.76 -10.49 -5.37
C PHE A 171 8.56 -11.77 -4.54
N PHE A 172 9.29 -11.96 -3.44
CA PHE A 172 9.32 -13.26 -2.75
C PHE A 172 9.09 -13.19 -1.24
N LEU A 173 9.77 -12.29 -0.52
CA LEU A 173 9.68 -12.30 0.95
C LEU A 173 8.30 -11.84 1.43
N ILE A 174 7.76 -10.74 0.89
CA ILE A 174 6.44 -10.23 1.28
C ILE A 174 5.32 -11.22 0.93
N SER A 175 5.42 -11.90 -0.21
CA SER A 175 4.41 -12.88 -0.64
C SER A 175 4.43 -14.18 0.15
N THR A 176 5.59 -14.56 0.70
CA THR A 176 5.79 -15.86 1.37
C THR A 176 5.74 -15.74 2.90
N PHE A 177 6.19 -14.61 3.46
CA PHE A 177 6.35 -14.41 4.90
C PHE A 177 5.62 -13.14 5.35
N GLY A 178 5.06 -13.19 6.56
CA GLY A 178 4.45 -12.00 7.15
C GLY A 178 5.49 -10.91 7.46
N THR A 179 5.05 -9.64 7.45
CA THR A 179 5.95 -8.46 7.62
C THR A 179 6.80 -8.56 8.90
N ARG A 180 6.19 -9.01 10.00
CA ARG A 180 6.87 -9.23 11.29
C ARG A 180 7.92 -10.33 11.22
N GLN A 181 7.63 -11.43 10.54
CA GLN A 181 8.55 -12.57 10.39
C GLN A 181 9.80 -12.15 9.63
N ILE A 182 9.65 -11.31 8.60
CA ILE A 182 10.79 -10.82 7.83
C ILE A 182 11.68 -9.90 8.69
N VAL A 183 11.11 -8.98 9.46
CA VAL A 183 11.90 -8.12 10.37
C VAL A 183 12.66 -8.95 11.41
N TRP A 184 12.02 -9.97 11.98
CA TRP A 184 12.69 -10.93 12.87
C TRP A 184 13.78 -11.73 12.16
N GLY A 185 13.55 -12.15 10.92
CA GLY A 185 14.53 -12.83 10.08
C GLY A 185 15.75 -11.96 9.78
N VAL A 186 15.54 -10.68 9.48
CA VAL A 186 16.62 -9.69 9.30
C VAL A 186 17.43 -9.53 10.58
N ALA A 187 16.77 -9.39 11.75
CA ALA A 187 17.48 -9.33 13.03
C ALA A 187 18.34 -10.59 13.26
N GLY A 188 17.81 -11.77 12.95
CA GLY A 188 18.55 -13.04 13.02
C GLY A 188 19.74 -13.11 12.06
N ALA A 189 19.56 -12.65 10.81
CA ALA A 189 20.63 -12.60 9.82
C ALA A 189 21.76 -11.64 10.24
N LEU A 190 21.42 -10.46 10.75
CA LEU A 190 22.37 -9.48 11.27
C LEU A 190 23.15 -10.04 12.46
N LEU A 191 22.47 -10.71 13.41
CA LEU A 191 23.14 -11.40 14.52
C LEU A 191 24.04 -12.53 14.02
N LEU A 192 23.60 -13.32 13.06
CA LEU A 192 24.43 -14.41 12.51
C LEU A 192 25.72 -13.86 11.88
N ILE A 193 25.63 -12.78 11.12
CA ILE A 193 26.82 -12.12 10.53
C ILE A 193 27.76 -11.64 11.64
N GLY A 194 27.24 -10.95 12.66
CA GLY A 194 28.04 -10.49 13.79
C GLY A 194 28.67 -11.63 14.60
N LEU A 195 27.98 -12.77 14.74
CA LEU A 195 28.50 -13.98 15.38
C LEU A 195 29.68 -14.56 14.59
N LEU A 196 29.53 -14.71 13.27
CA LEU A 196 30.60 -15.22 12.39
C LEU A 196 31.84 -14.31 12.45
N ILE A 197 31.65 -12.99 12.46
CA ILE A 197 32.74 -12.02 12.65
C ILE A 197 33.39 -12.20 14.02
N SER A 198 32.61 -12.35 15.10
CA SER A 198 33.12 -12.51 16.46
C SER A 198 33.89 -13.82 16.67
N LEU A 199 33.42 -14.93 16.07
CA LEU A 199 34.07 -16.24 16.12
C LEU A 199 35.42 -16.26 15.38
N SER A 200 35.57 -15.43 14.35
CA SER A 200 36.83 -15.29 13.60
C SER A 200 37.93 -14.57 14.39
N GLY A 201 37.62 -13.99 15.56
CA GLY A 201 38.54 -13.28 16.44
C GLY A 201 39.00 -14.11 17.65
N ASN A 202 40.12 -13.68 18.25
CA ASN A 202 40.67 -14.30 19.46
C ASN A 202 40.33 -13.46 20.70
N GLY A 203 39.13 -13.63 21.27
CA GLY A 203 38.71 -12.90 22.46
C GLY A 203 37.50 -13.49 23.17
N ARG A 204 37.35 -13.13 24.45
CA ARG A 204 36.21 -13.53 25.32
C ARG A 204 34.85 -13.00 24.83
N TRP A 205 34.85 -11.99 23.96
CA TRP A 205 33.67 -11.41 23.31
C TRP A 205 32.86 -12.44 22.50
N ARG A 206 33.50 -13.47 21.93
CA ARG A 206 32.79 -14.50 21.16
C ARG A 206 31.78 -15.31 21.98
N TYR A 207 32.06 -15.52 23.28
CA TYR A 207 31.13 -16.24 24.16
C TYR A 207 29.95 -15.36 24.56
N ALA A 208 30.17 -14.06 24.75
CA ALA A 208 29.09 -13.11 24.99
C ALA A 208 28.16 -13.02 23.77
N TYR A 209 28.73 -12.94 22.56
CA TYR A 209 27.95 -12.92 21.33
C TYR A 209 27.21 -14.23 21.08
N LEU A 210 27.85 -15.37 21.34
CA LEU A 210 27.20 -16.68 21.27
C LEU A 210 26.02 -16.76 22.26
N GLY A 211 26.19 -16.28 23.49
CA GLY A 211 25.11 -16.17 24.47
C GLY A 211 23.95 -15.32 23.96
N LEU A 212 24.24 -14.14 23.38
CA LEU A 212 23.23 -13.27 22.77
C LEU A 212 22.47 -13.98 21.63
N PHE A 213 23.19 -14.69 20.75
CA PHE A 213 22.58 -15.44 19.65
C PHE A 213 21.71 -16.59 20.15
N LEU A 214 22.15 -17.32 21.17
CA LEU A 214 21.35 -18.40 21.78
C LEU A 214 20.10 -17.85 22.49
N VAL A 215 20.21 -16.70 23.16
CA VAL A 215 19.04 -16.00 23.72
C VAL A 215 18.08 -15.59 22.62
N PHE A 216 18.58 -15.04 21.51
CA PHE A 216 17.74 -14.73 20.35
C PHE A 216 17.01 -15.97 19.83
N LEU A 217 17.70 -17.11 19.63
CA LEU A 217 17.07 -18.35 19.19
C LEU A 217 15.99 -18.86 20.17
N ALA A 218 16.25 -18.78 21.47
CA ALA A 218 15.27 -19.13 22.50
C ALA A 218 14.04 -18.22 22.45
N LEU A 219 14.25 -16.91 22.33
CA LEU A 219 13.17 -15.92 22.16
C LEU A 219 12.40 -16.12 20.86
N SER A 220 13.06 -16.48 19.75
CA SER A 220 12.40 -16.81 18.50
C SER A 220 11.51 -18.05 18.63
N GLY A 221 11.98 -19.09 19.32
CA GLY A 221 11.18 -20.28 19.62
C GLY A 221 9.94 -19.97 20.46
N LEU A 222 10.10 -19.12 21.48
CA LEU A 222 8.98 -18.65 22.31
C LEU A 222 8.01 -17.76 21.52
N ALA A 223 8.51 -16.81 20.74
CA ALA A 223 7.69 -15.92 19.91
C ALA A 223 6.90 -16.69 18.85
N TRP A 224 7.48 -17.76 18.29
CA TRP A 224 6.78 -18.67 17.38
C TRP A 224 5.67 -19.44 18.09
N GLN A 225 5.97 -20.06 19.24
CA GLN A 225 4.99 -20.83 20.01
C GLN A 225 3.81 -19.98 20.51
N GLN A 226 4.09 -18.73 20.92
CA GLN A 226 3.08 -17.79 21.40
C GLN A 226 2.35 -17.07 20.27
N GLY A 227 2.70 -17.32 19.00
CA GLY A 227 2.09 -16.66 17.85
C GLY A 227 2.39 -15.16 17.75
N TRP A 228 3.39 -14.62 18.47
CA TRP A 228 3.73 -13.19 18.44
C TRP A 228 4.21 -12.72 17.07
N LEU A 229 4.74 -13.66 16.28
CA LEU A 229 5.17 -13.45 14.90
C LEU A 229 4.00 -13.45 13.91
N ASN A 230 2.80 -13.85 14.32
CA ASN A 230 1.63 -13.78 13.48
C ASN A 230 1.18 -12.33 13.33
N SER A 231 0.66 -12.00 12.16
CA SER A 231 0.10 -10.68 11.89
C SER A 231 -1.23 -10.50 12.63
N HIS A 232 -1.60 -9.25 12.87
CA HIS A 232 -2.96 -8.88 13.32
C HIS A 232 -3.97 -8.89 12.15
N CYS A 233 -3.48 -9.05 10.92
CA CYS A 233 -4.30 -9.26 9.75
C CYS A 233 -4.84 -10.70 9.75
N LEU A 234 -6.06 -10.89 9.26
CA LEU A 234 -6.56 -12.21 8.92
C LEU A 234 -5.65 -12.85 7.84
N ARG A 235 -5.28 -12.04 6.85
CA ARG A 235 -4.36 -12.43 5.78
C ARG A 235 -3.53 -11.22 5.33
N GLU A 236 -2.22 -11.41 5.21
CA GLU A 236 -1.33 -10.43 4.58
C GLU A 236 -1.10 -10.87 3.13
N THR A 237 -1.31 -9.95 2.18
CA THR A 237 -1.07 -10.20 0.76
C THR A 237 -0.02 -9.22 0.21
N ASN A 238 0.26 -9.33 -1.07
CA ASN A 238 1.09 -8.34 -1.78
C ASN A 238 0.40 -6.98 -1.92
N TYR A 239 -0.86 -6.82 -1.51
CA TYR A 239 -1.63 -5.59 -1.69
C TYR A 239 -2.11 -5.04 -0.36
N PHE A 240 -2.66 -5.87 0.53
CA PHE A 240 -3.35 -5.41 1.73
C PHE A 240 -3.08 -6.28 2.96
N CYS A 241 -3.19 -5.65 4.13
CA CYS A 241 -3.52 -6.33 5.37
C CYS A 241 -5.05 -6.51 5.45
N ILE A 242 -5.54 -7.70 5.12
CA ILE A 242 -6.97 -8.01 5.09
C ILE A 242 -7.43 -8.35 6.52
N LYS A 243 -8.53 -7.73 6.97
CA LYS A 243 -9.22 -8.05 8.22
C LYS A 243 -10.72 -8.18 7.94
N VAL A 244 -11.34 -9.20 8.51
CA VAL A 244 -12.80 -9.34 8.55
C VAL A 244 -13.23 -9.29 10.00
N ARG A 245 -14.19 -8.42 10.29
CA ARG A 245 -14.82 -8.31 11.62
C ARG A 245 -16.30 -8.59 11.50
N ILE A 246 -16.89 -9.06 12.60
CA ILE A 246 -18.33 -9.17 12.72
C ILE A 246 -18.82 -7.84 13.28
N ASP A 247 -19.95 -7.34 12.78
CA ASP A 247 -20.58 -6.15 13.32
C ASP A 247 -21.06 -6.40 14.76
N ASP A 248 -20.96 -5.39 15.63
CA ASP A 248 -21.29 -5.55 17.05
C ASP A 248 -22.82 -5.69 17.27
N GLU A 249 -23.65 -5.20 16.34
CA GLU A 249 -25.11 -5.23 16.44
C GLU A 249 -25.75 -6.36 15.61
N ASN A 250 -25.11 -6.77 14.50
CA ASN A 250 -25.60 -7.83 13.62
C ASN A 250 -24.55 -8.93 13.39
N GLU A 251 -24.78 -10.12 13.96
CA GLU A 251 -23.89 -11.29 13.82
C GLU A 251 -23.77 -11.82 12.38
N ASP A 252 -24.70 -11.49 11.50
CA ASP A 252 -24.70 -11.89 10.09
C ASP A 252 -24.01 -10.85 9.19
N LEU A 253 -23.66 -9.69 9.72
CA LEU A 253 -22.96 -8.64 8.98
C LEU A 253 -21.44 -8.80 9.16
N ARG A 254 -20.72 -8.87 8.04
CA ARG A 254 -19.26 -8.88 7.98
C ARG A 254 -18.75 -7.53 7.51
N ILE A 255 -17.71 -7.05 8.17
CA ILE A 255 -17.03 -5.80 7.85
C ILE A 255 -15.66 -6.14 7.30
N LEU A 256 -15.45 -5.91 6.01
CA LEU A 256 -14.14 -6.04 5.38
C LEU A 256 -13.35 -4.76 5.59
N THR A 257 -12.17 -4.88 6.18
CA THR A 257 -11.20 -3.79 6.33
C THR A 257 -9.91 -4.18 5.61
N LEU A 258 -9.51 -3.39 4.61
CA LEU A 258 -8.19 -3.49 4.00
C LEU A 258 -7.31 -2.39 4.58
N ASP A 259 -6.17 -2.79 5.15
CA ASP A 259 -5.26 -1.95 5.94
C ASP A 259 -5.96 -1.26 7.12
N ARG A 260 -6.43 -0.03 6.90
CA ARG A 260 -7.06 0.85 7.91
C ARG A 260 -8.50 1.25 7.59
N LEU A 261 -8.99 0.98 6.37
CA LEU A 261 -10.31 1.44 5.95
C LEU A 261 -11.29 0.29 5.80
N VAL A 262 -12.53 0.55 6.18
CA VAL A 262 -13.65 -0.32 5.81
C VAL A 262 -13.89 -0.18 4.31
N HIS A 263 -13.87 -1.31 3.63
CA HIS A 263 -14.02 -1.42 2.18
C HIS A 263 -15.38 -2.00 1.79
N SER A 264 -15.98 -2.83 2.65
CA SER A 264 -17.27 -3.44 2.38
C SER A 264 -17.98 -3.83 3.67
N TYR A 265 -19.31 -3.72 3.65
CA TYR A 265 -20.21 -4.40 4.58
C TYR A 265 -20.93 -5.48 3.78
N VAL A 266 -20.89 -6.72 4.27
CA VAL A 266 -21.49 -7.87 3.59
C VAL A 266 -22.47 -8.56 4.53
N ASP A 267 -23.75 -8.53 4.18
CA ASP A 267 -24.78 -9.30 4.88
C ASP A 267 -24.76 -10.73 4.34
N LEU A 268 -24.45 -11.70 5.19
CA LEU A 268 -24.33 -13.11 4.80
C LEU A 268 -25.68 -13.79 4.52
N THR A 269 -26.78 -13.18 4.95
CA THR A 269 -28.12 -13.76 4.85
C THR A 269 -28.96 -13.11 3.76
N ASP A 270 -28.71 -11.83 3.47
CA ASP A 270 -29.44 -11.07 2.47
C ASP A 270 -28.48 -10.26 1.58
N PRO A 271 -28.08 -10.80 0.40
CA PRO A 271 -27.27 -10.09 -0.58
C PRO A 271 -27.89 -8.77 -1.11
N THR A 272 -29.19 -8.54 -0.86
CA THR A 272 -29.87 -7.30 -1.27
C THR A 272 -29.73 -6.16 -0.25
N ASN A 273 -29.21 -6.46 0.95
CA ASN A 273 -28.98 -5.48 2.01
C ASN A 273 -27.69 -4.68 1.80
N LEU A 274 -27.75 -3.68 0.93
CA LEU A 274 -26.63 -2.77 0.65
C LEU A 274 -26.51 -1.70 1.74
N ARG A 275 -25.38 -1.69 2.48
CA ARG A 275 -25.16 -0.74 3.59
C ARG A 275 -24.51 0.56 3.14
N TYR A 276 -23.68 0.53 2.09
CA TYR A 276 -23.07 1.75 1.59
C TYR A 276 -24.06 2.55 0.75
N GLY A 277 -24.13 3.87 1.00
CA GLY A 277 -25.02 4.76 0.25
C GLY A 277 -24.73 4.77 -1.26
N TYR A 278 -23.45 4.64 -1.67
CA TYR A 278 -23.11 4.61 -3.10
C TYR A 278 -23.60 3.31 -3.78
N GLU A 279 -23.56 2.16 -3.09
CA GLU A 279 -24.10 0.90 -3.60
C GLU A 279 -25.62 1.00 -3.79
N GLN A 280 -26.32 1.67 -2.86
CA GLN A 280 -27.76 1.94 -3.00
C GLN A 280 -28.07 2.81 -4.21
N ILE A 281 -27.22 3.81 -4.50
CA ILE A 281 -27.35 4.62 -5.73
C ILE A 281 -27.16 3.73 -6.97
N TYR A 282 -26.13 2.87 -6.99
CA TYR A 282 -25.94 1.93 -8.09
C TYR A 282 -27.14 1.00 -8.29
N ALA A 283 -27.70 0.45 -7.21
CA ALA A 283 -28.89 -0.39 -7.26
C ALA A 283 -30.09 0.36 -7.84
N ASN A 284 -30.33 1.59 -7.40
CA ASN A 284 -31.43 2.42 -7.90
C ASN A 284 -31.25 2.77 -9.39
N VAL A 285 -30.03 3.06 -9.83
CA VAL A 285 -29.70 3.31 -11.24
C VAL A 285 -29.96 2.05 -12.06
N LEU A 286 -29.44 0.90 -11.63
CA LEU A 286 -29.63 -0.39 -12.29
C LEU A 286 -31.11 -0.74 -12.44
N ALA A 287 -31.90 -0.61 -11.37
CA ALA A 287 -33.33 -0.88 -11.37
C ALA A 287 -34.12 0.05 -12.31
N ALA A 288 -33.68 1.30 -12.47
CA ALA A 288 -34.34 2.26 -13.35
C ALA A 288 -34.05 2.00 -14.84
N ILE A 289 -32.86 1.49 -15.17
CA ILE A 289 -32.47 1.20 -16.57
C ILE A 289 -32.94 -0.19 -16.99
N PHE A 290 -32.92 -1.16 -16.07
CA PHE A 290 -33.29 -2.56 -16.32
C PHE A 290 -34.45 -2.99 -15.41
N PRO A 291 -35.65 -2.35 -15.54
CA PRO A 291 -36.77 -2.57 -14.62
C PRO A 291 -37.33 -3.99 -14.66
N ASP A 292 -37.21 -4.69 -15.80
CA ASP A 292 -37.69 -6.07 -15.98
C ASP A 292 -36.72 -7.11 -15.40
N GLN A 293 -35.64 -6.69 -14.72
CA GLN A 293 -34.62 -7.57 -14.16
C GLN A 293 -34.00 -8.52 -15.20
N ALA A 294 -33.95 -8.06 -16.46
CA ALA A 294 -33.36 -8.82 -17.56
C ALA A 294 -31.86 -9.07 -17.28
N PRO A 295 -31.30 -10.20 -17.77
CA PRO A 295 -29.87 -10.45 -17.69
C PRO A 295 -29.05 -9.32 -18.31
N VAL A 296 -28.02 -8.89 -17.60
CA VAL A 296 -27.10 -7.82 -18.03
C VAL A 296 -25.68 -8.34 -18.16
N SER A 297 -24.86 -7.67 -18.97
CA SER A 297 -23.42 -7.88 -19.03
C SER A 297 -22.72 -6.75 -18.28
N VAL A 298 -22.01 -7.09 -17.21
CA VAL A 298 -21.39 -6.12 -16.30
C VAL A 298 -19.91 -6.45 -16.09
N LEU A 299 -19.06 -5.44 -16.20
CA LEU A 299 -17.65 -5.51 -15.84
C LEU A 299 -17.38 -4.63 -14.62
N PHE A 300 -16.88 -5.24 -13.55
CA PHE A 300 -16.45 -4.58 -12.34
C PHE A 300 -14.94 -4.36 -12.32
N ILE A 301 -14.53 -3.14 -12.00
CA ILE A 301 -13.14 -2.75 -11.76
C ILE A 301 -13.01 -2.55 -10.26
N GLY A 302 -12.41 -3.53 -9.57
CA GLY A 302 -12.45 -3.65 -8.12
C GLY A 302 -13.62 -4.52 -7.66
N GLY A 303 -13.38 -5.30 -6.61
CA GLY A 303 -14.36 -6.23 -6.05
C GLY A 303 -14.19 -6.44 -4.56
N GLY A 304 -13.91 -5.38 -3.80
CA GLY A 304 -13.46 -5.45 -2.40
C GLY A 304 -14.21 -6.50 -1.57
N GLY A 305 -15.54 -6.40 -1.46
CA GLY A 305 -16.37 -7.40 -0.77
C GLY A 305 -17.22 -8.29 -1.67
N TYR A 306 -17.15 -8.12 -2.99
CA TYR A 306 -18.09 -8.72 -3.96
C TYR A 306 -19.58 -8.41 -3.69
N THR A 307 -19.90 -7.45 -2.82
CA THR A 307 -21.28 -7.10 -2.43
C THR A 307 -22.13 -6.75 -3.63
N PHE A 308 -21.72 -5.75 -4.42
CA PHE A 308 -22.50 -5.32 -5.57
C PHE A 308 -22.50 -6.32 -6.74
N PRO A 309 -21.37 -7.00 -7.06
CA PRO A 309 -21.39 -8.13 -7.99
C PRO A 309 -22.40 -9.23 -7.59
N HIS A 310 -22.41 -9.65 -6.33
CA HIS A 310 -23.32 -10.67 -5.83
C HIS A 310 -24.77 -10.17 -5.75
N TYR A 311 -24.99 -8.88 -5.46
CA TYR A 311 -26.29 -8.24 -5.58
C TYR A 311 -26.86 -8.39 -7.00
N ILE A 312 -26.08 -8.08 -8.04
CA ILE A 312 -26.53 -8.21 -9.44
C ILE A 312 -26.81 -9.68 -9.78
N GLU A 313 -25.98 -10.62 -9.32
CA GLU A 313 -26.21 -12.04 -9.53
C GLU A 313 -27.58 -12.50 -9.03
N VAL A 314 -28.00 -12.01 -7.86
CA VAL A 314 -29.28 -12.36 -7.24
C VAL A 314 -30.46 -11.63 -7.89
N VAL A 315 -30.32 -10.33 -8.18
CA VAL A 315 -31.42 -9.49 -8.69
C VAL A 315 -31.63 -9.65 -10.20
N HIS A 316 -30.57 -9.92 -10.96
CA HIS A 316 -30.60 -10.13 -12.41
C HIS A 316 -30.04 -11.53 -12.75
N PRO A 317 -30.79 -12.60 -12.47
CA PRO A 317 -30.30 -13.97 -12.65
C PRO A 317 -29.97 -14.25 -14.14
N GLY A 318 -28.82 -14.89 -14.37
CA GLY A 318 -28.32 -15.20 -15.72
C GLY A 318 -27.48 -14.09 -16.36
N SER A 319 -27.17 -13.02 -15.62
CA SER A 319 -26.24 -11.97 -16.02
C SER A 319 -24.82 -12.51 -16.21
N GLN A 320 -24.08 -11.89 -17.14
CA GLN A 320 -22.63 -12.07 -17.24
C GLN A 320 -21.97 -11.05 -16.31
N ILE A 321 -21.26 -11.52 -15.29
CA ILE A 321 -20.64 -10.66 -14.27
C ILE A 321 -19.14 -10.97 -14.25
N ASP A 322 -18.35 -10.05 -14.77
CA ASP A 322 -16.90 -10.13 -14.78
C ASP A 322 -16.35 -9.18 -13.71
N VAL A 323 -15.47 -9.64 -12.82
CA VAL A 323 -14.86 -8.83 -11.76
C VAL A 323 -13.35 -8.84 -11.89
N ILE A 324 -12.74 -7.66 -12.00
CA ILE A 324 -11.29 -7.50 -12.01
C ILE A 324 -10.85 -7.05 -10.62
N GLU A 325 -10.30 -7.97 -9.84
CA GLU A 325 -9.83 -7.71 -8.47
C GLU A 325 -8.34 -8.00 -8.37
N ILE A 326 -7.53 -6.95 -8.22
CA ILE A 326 -6.06 -7.05 -8.28
C ILE A 326 -5.48 -7.98 -7.22
N ASP A 327 -6.11 -8.10 -6.04
CA ASP A 327 -5.64 -8.95 -4.96
C ASP A 327 -6.36 -10.30 -4.91
N PRO A 328 -5.70 -11.42 -5.30
CA PRO A 328 -6.30 -12.75 -5.18
C PRO A 328 -6.62 -13.15 -3.73
N GLY A 329 -5.97 -12.53 -2.73
CA GLY A 329 -6.30 -12.76 -1.33
C GLY A 329 -7.65 -12.16 -0.92
N VAL A 330 -8.06 -11.04 -1.53
CA VAL A 330 -9.39 -10.44 -1.32
C VAL A 330 -10.46 -11.38 -1.88
N THR A 331 -10.25 -11.88 -3.10
CA THR A 331 -11.16 -12.86 -3.74
C THR A 331 -11.30 -14.12 -2.89
N ALA A 332 -10.20 -14.68 -2.38
CA ALA A 332 -10.25 -15.84 -1.50
C ALA A 332 -11.05 -15.56 -0.21
N VAL A 333 -10.84 -14.39 0.41
CA VAL A 333 -11.58 -13.99 1.62
C VAL A 333 -13.08 -13.79 1.33
N ALA A 334 -13.44 -13.33 0.13
CA ALA A 334 -14.85 -13.20 -0.26
C ALA A 334 -15.59 -14.54 -0.18
N HIS A 335 -14.98 -15.61 -0.71
CA HIS A 335 -15.52 -16.97 -0.59
C HIS A 335 -15.44 -17.53 0.83
N ASP A 336 -14.30 -17.38 1.50
CA ASP A 336 -14.04 -18.04 2.79
C ASP A 336 -14.81 -17.39 3.96
N GLN A 337 -15.08 -16.09 3.90
CA GLN A 337 -15.55 -15.30 5.05
C GLN A 337 -16.71 -14.34 4.76
N LEU A 338 -16.92 -13.94 3.50
CA LEU A 338 -17.95 -12.96 3.12
C LEU A 338 -19.16 -13.60 2.42
N GLY A 339 -19.25 -14.93 2.41
CA GLY A 339 -20.45 -15.63 1.96
C GLY A 339 -20.63 -15.73 0.45
N LEU A 340 -19.62 -15.36 -0.36
CA LEU A 340 -19.68 -15.53 -1.80
C LEU A 340 -19.69 -17.04 -2.16
N PRO A 341 -20.76 -17.56 -2.80
CA PRO A 341 -20.86 -18.99 -3.11
C PRO A 341 -19.73 -19.49 -4.01
N LEU A 342 -19.27 -20.73 -3.82
CA LEU A 342 -18.25 -21.34 -4.67
C LEU A 342 -18.78 -21.67 -6.08
N ASP A 343 -20.10 -21.79 -6.22
CA ASP A 343 -20.82 -22.03 -7.47
C ASP A 343 -21.44 -20.74 -8.04
N THR A 344 -20.92 -19.58 -7.63
CA THR A 344 -21.26 -18.29 -8.25
C THR A 344 -20.97 -18.29 -9.75
N THR A 345 -21.82 -17.56 -10.47
CA THR A 345 -21.71 -17.23 -11.89
C THR A 345 -20.70 -16.10 -12.17
N ILE A 346 -20.23 -15.42 -11.12
CA ILE A 346 -19.26 -14.35 -11.21
C ILE A 346 -17.90 -14.90 -11.68
N THR A 347 -17.36 -14.29 -12.74
CA THR A 347 -16.04 -14.63 -13.27
C THR A 347 -15.02 -13.62 -12.78
N THR A 348 -14.11 -14.05 -11.91
CA THR A 348 -13.05 -13.19 -11.36
C THR A 348 -11.75 -13.27 -12.16
N PHE A 349 -11.14 -12.12 -12.40
CA PHE A 349 -9.80 -11.96 -12.95
C PHE A 349 -8.90 -11.25 -11.94
N ASN A 350 -7.83 -11.93 -11.49
CA ASN A 350 -6.89 -11.34 -10.53
C ASN A 350 -5.71 -10.65 -11.21
N GLU A 351 -5.95 -9.45 -11.73
CA GLU A 351 -4.99 -8.66 -12.49
C GLU A 351 -5.23 -7.15 -12.32
N ASP A 352 -4.27 -6.31 -12.74
CA ASP A 352 -4.49 -4.87 -12.85
C ASP A 352 -5.57 -4.56 -13.91
N ALA A 353 -6.54 -3.73 -13.55
CA ALA A 353 -7.69 -3.44 -14.39
C ALA A 353 -7.34 -2.77 -15.72
N ARG A 354 -6.37 -1.86 -15.72
CA ARG A 354 -5.95 -1.20 -16.97
C ARG A 354 -5.25 -2.19 -17.89
N HIS A 355 -4.37 -3.03 -17.34
CA HIS A 355 -3.73 -4.08 -18.11
C HIS A 355 -4.75 -5.09 -18.70
N PHE A 356 -5.71 -5.53 -17.88
CA PHE A 356 -6.76 -6.45 -18.31
C PHE A 356 -7.59 -5.88 -19.46
N ILE A 357 -8.13 -4.67 -19.30
CA ILE A 357 -9.01 -4.05 -20.31
C ILE A 357 -8.23 -3.76 -21.60
N THR A 358 -6.95 -3.39 -21.51
CA THR A 358 -6.09 -3.18 -22.71
C THR A 358 -5.95 -4.45 -23.54
N ASN A 359 -5.94 -5.62 -22.89
CA ASN A 359 -5.81 -6.92 -23.55
C ASN A 359 -7.16 -7.59 -23.84
N LEU A 360 -8.27 -6.96 -23.45
CA LEU A 360 -9.61 -7.49 -23.69
C LEU A 360 -9.91 -7.51 -25.19
N SER A 361 -10.67 -8.51 -25.65
CA SER A 361 -11.07 -8.57 -27.05
C SER A 361 -11.84 -7.31 -27.44
N GLN A 362 -11.51 -6.71 -28.59
CA GLN A 362 -12.25 -5.55 -29.13
C GLN A 362 -13.74 -5.82 -29.38
N THR A 363 -14.15 -7.09 -29.43
CA THR A 363 -15.55 -7.49 -29.58
C THR A 363 -16.30 -7.60 -28.24
N ALA A 364 -15.60 -7.58 -27.11
CA ALA A 364 -16.22 -7.65 -25.80
C ALA A 364 -16.83 -6.27 -25.47
N GLN A 365 -18.15 -6.24 -25.27
CA GLN A 365 -18.90 -5.04 -24.92
C GLN A 365 -19.85 -5.33 -23.76
N TYR A 366 -19.93 -4.40 -22.82
CA TYR A 366 -20.74 -4.51 -21.61
C TYR A 366 -21.88 -3.49 -21.61
N ASP A 367 -23.00 -3.86 -20.98
CA ASP A 367 -24.10 -2.94 -20.67
C ASP A 367 -23.67 -1.95 -19.59
N LEU A 368 -22.95 -2.44 -18.57
CA LEU A 368 -22.44 -1.63 -17.48
C LEU A 368 -20.96 -1.90 -17.25
N ILE A 369 -20.18 -0.85 -17.05
CA ILE A 369 -18.85 -0.94 -16.45
C ILE A 369 -18.90 -0.18 -15.13
N VAL A 370 -18.49 -0.82 -14.03
CA VAL A 370 -18.52 -0.25 -12.69
C VAL A 370 -17.09 -0.08 -12.17
N GLY A 371 -16.65 1.16 -12.01
CA GLY A 371 -15.43 1.54 -11.31
C GLY A 371 -15.65 1.58 -9.80
N ASP A 372 -15.22 0.53 -9.11
CA ASP A 372 -15.28 0.40 -7.64
C ASP A 372 -13.89 0.10 -7.04
N ALA A 373 -12.87 0.79 -7.56
CA ALA A 373 -11.50 0.71 -7.09
C ALA A 373 -11.14 1.89 -6.16
N PHE A 374 -12.06 2.85 -5.94
CA PHE A 374 -11.77 4.14 -5.31
C PHE A 374 -12.37 4.20 -3.89
N ASN A 375 -11.87 3.35 -2.99
CA ASN A 375 -12.39 3.21 -1.62
C ASN A 375 -11.44 3.73 -0.52
N ASP A 376 -10.17 3.99 -0.84
CA ASP A 376 -9.18 4.61 0.05
C ASP A 376 -8.81 6.03 -0.40
N PHE A 377 -7.95 6.66 0.38
CA PHE A 377 -7.31 7.91 0.04
C PHE A 377 -6.25 7.78 -1.07
N SER A 378 -5.95 6.56 -1.53
CA SER A 378 -5.09 6.31 -2.69
C SER A 378 -5.94 5.79 -3.84
N VAL A 379 -6.40 6.72 -4.68
CA VAL A 379 -7.07 6.39 -5.93
C VAL A 379 -5.99 5.97 -6.94
N PRO A 380 -6.10 4.79 -7.59
CA PRO A 380 -5.15 4.37 -8.61
C PRO A 380 -5.15 5.35 -9.79
N TYR A 381 -4.14 6.21 -9.86
CA TYR A 381 -4.08 7.34 -10.79
C TYR A 381 -4.23 6.92 -12.26
N HIS A 382 -3.76 5.73 -12.61
CA HIS A 382 -3.79 5.22 -13.98
C HIS A 382 -5.19 4.81 -14.43
N LEU A 383 -6.16 4.70 -13.51
CA LEU A 383 -7.57 4.45 -13.79
C LEU A 383 -8.40 5.75 -13.89
N THR A 384 -7.78 6.92 -13.75
CA THR A 384 -8.49 8.21 -13.73
C THR A 384 -8.24 9.08 -14.96
N THR A 385 -7.46 8.59 -15.93
CA THR A 385 -6.97 9.39 -17.06
C THR A 385 -7.94 9.38 -18.24
N LEU A 386 -7.80 10.37 -19.12
CA LEU A 386 -8.51 10.46 -20.39
C LEU A 386 -8.33 9.20 -21.23
N GLU A 387 -7.09 8.70 -21.31
CA GLU A 387 -6.75 7.50 -22.09
C GLU A 387 -7.46 6.25 -21.54
N PHE A 388 -7.56 6.15 -20.21
CA PHE A 388 -8.33 5.07 -19.59
C PHE A 388 -9.83 5.22 -19.86
N ASN A 389 -10.39 6.42 -19.75
CA ASN A 389 -11.79 6.66 -20.08
C ASN A 389 -12.11 6.28 -21.53
N GLN A 390 -11.22 6.59 -22.48
CA GLN A 390 -11.36 6.19 -23.89
C GLN A 390 -11.36 4.67 -24.04
N LEU A 391 -10.51 3.96 -23.30
CA LEU A 391 -10.49 2.50 -23.27
C LEU A 391 -11.79 1.91 -22.71
N ILE A 392 -12.35 2.50 -21.64
CA ILE A 392 -13.68 2.13 -21.13
C ILE A 392 -14.74 2.33 -22.21
N ALA A 393 -14.74 3.49 -22.87
CA ALA A 393 -15.72 3.81 -23.91
C ALA A 393 -15.68 2.82 -25.10
N THR A 394 -14.54 2.20 -25.43
CA THR A 394 -14.47 1.18 -26.49
C THR A 394 -15.13 -0.15 -26.12
N HIS A 395 -15.23 -0.44 -24.82
CA HIS A 395 -15.83 -1.69 -24.29
C HIS A 395 -17.23 -1.50 -23.73
N LEU A 396 -17.81 -0.31 -23.86
CA LEU A 396 -19.23 -0.07 -23.59
C LEU A 396 -20.06 -0.29 -24.86
N LYS A 397 -21.26 -0.83 -24.67
CA LYS A 397 -22.30 -0.79 -25.71
C LYS A 397 -22.73 0.67 -25.97
N ALA A 398 -23.44 0.89 -27.07
CA ALA A 398 -23.85 2.25 -27.48
C ALA A 398 -24.77 2.94 -26.45
N ASP A 399 -25.59 2.16 -25.77
CA ASP A 399 -26.47 2.52 -24.65
C ASP A 399 -25.89 2.13 -23.28
N GLY A 400 -24.63 1.70 -23.25
CA GLY A 400 -23.94 1.27 -22.05
C GLY A 400 -23.53 2.45 -21.16
N ILE A 401 -23.33 2.16 -19.88
CA ILE A 401 -23.07 3.16 -18.85
C ILE A 401 -21.82 2.81 -18.06
N TYR A 402 -20.95 3.80 -17.89
CA TYR A 402 -19.87 3.75 -16.92
C TYR A 402 -20.32 4.38 -15.60
N MET A 403 -20.26 3.62 -14.51
CA MET A 403 -20.59 4.08 -13.17
C MET A 403 -19.35 4.00 -12.30
N VAL A 404 -18.99 5.08 -11.60
CA VAL A 404 -17.75 5.09 -10.81
C VAL A 404 -17.94 5.84 -9.49
N ASN A 405 -17.43 5.27 -8.41
CA ASN A 405 -17.44 5.89 -7.10
C ASN A 405 -16.22 6.79 -6.97
N ILE A 406 -16.37 7.96 -6.36
CA ILE A 406 -15.27 8.91 -6.18
C ILE A 406 -15.34 9.46 -4.78
N ILE A 407 -14.21 9.43 -4.07
CA ILE A 407 -14.10 10.08 -2.77
C ILE A 407 -13.48 11.45 -2.97
N ASP A 408 -14.18 12.50 -2.52
CA ASP A 408 -13.61 13.85 -2.44
C ASP A 408 -14.23 14.61 -1.26
N GLY A 409 -13.65 15.75 -0.92
CA GLY A 409 -14.04 16.60 0.19
C GLY A 409 -14.68 17.90 -0.24
N LYS A 410 -14.64 18.86 0.69
CA LYS A 410 -15.21 20.20 0.52
C LYS A 410 -14.58 20.98 -0.64
N GLN A 411 -13.26 20.84 -0.82
CA GLN A 411 -12.54 21.55 -1.85
C GLN A 411 -12.94 21.03 -3.22
N GLY A 412 -13.08 19.72 -3.42
CA GLY A 412 -13.65 19.17 -4.65
C GLY A 412 -12.70 19.13 -5.86
N ASP A 413 -11.41 19.27 -5.63
CA ASP A 413 -10.41 19.42 -6.70
C ASP A 413 -10.31 18.16 -7.56
N PHE A 414 -10.44 16.97 -6.96
CA PHE A 414 -10.35 15.71 -7.67
C PHE A 414 -11.64 15.43 -8.46
N LEU A 415 -12.81 15.60 -7.84
CA LEU A 415 -14.11 15.41 -8.48
C LEU A 415 -14.24 16.33 -9.71
N ARG A 416 -13.87 17.61 -9.60
CA ARG A 416 -13.89 18.54 -10.74
C ARG A 416 -12.99 18.08 -11.87
N ALA A 417 -11.74 17.70 -11.56
CA ALA A 417 -10.78 17.26 -12.56
C ALA A 417 -11.26 15.98 -13.27
N TYR A 418 -11.81 15.03 -12.51
CA TYR A 418 -12.25 13.76 -13.05
C TYR A 418 -13.53 13.88 -13.88
N VAL A 419 -14.53 14.65 -13.41
CA VAL A 419 -15.75 14.93 -14.20
C VAL A 419 -15.39 15.68 -15.49
N ASN A 420 -14.52 16.68 -15.43
CA ASN A 420 -14.01 17.38 -16.62
C ASN A 420 -13.33 16.42 -17.62
N THR A 421 -12.59 15.43 -17.10
CA THR A 421 -11.91 14.41 -17.91
C THR A 421 -12.91 13.43 -18.55
N LEU A 422 -13.94 13.01 -17.82
CA LEU A 422 -15.03 12.18 -18.36
C LEU A 422 -15.80 12.89 -19.48
N GLN A 423 -16.05 14.19 -19.34
CA GLN A 423 -16.73 15.03 -20.35
C GLN A 423 -15.95 15.15 -21.67
N GLN A 424 -14.64 14.83 -21.69
CA GLN A 424 -13.87 14.77 -22.94
C GLN A 424 -14.09 13.47 -23.71
N THR A 425 -14.68 12.44 -23.09
CA THR A 425 -14.88 11.11 -23.67
C THR A 425 -16.35 10.77 -23.86
N PHE A 426 -17.19 11.13 -22.89
CA PHE A 426 -18.61 10.80 -22.85
C PHE A 426 -19.45 12.04 -23.11
N SER A 427 -20.51 11.87 -23.91
CA SER A 427 -21.42 12.96 -24.26
C SER A 427 -22.26 13.44 -23.07
N HIS A 428 -22.57 12.54 -22.13
CA HIS A 428 -23.36 12.83 -20.94
C HIS A 428 -22.63 12.35 -19.68
N VAL A 429 -22.52 13.22 -18.68
CA VAL A 429 -21.90 12.93 -17.38
C VAL A 429 -22.77 13.48 -16.26
N TYR A 430 -23.11 12.64 -15.30
CA TYR A 430 -24.02 12.95 -14.19
C TYR A 430 -23.34 12.66 -12.86
N VAL A 431 -23.60 13.49 -11.85
CA VAL A 431 -22.98 13.36 -10.52
C VAL A 431 -24.07 13.22 -9.47
N ALA A 432 -23.94 12.22 -8.62
CA ALA A 432 -24.78 12.03 -7.44
C ALA A 432 -23.95 12.14 -6.17
N ALA A 433 -24.50 12.80 -5.15
CA ALA A 433 -23.88 12.95 -3.85
C ALA A 433 -24.54 11.99 -2.86
N THR A 434 -23.74 11.20 -2.13
CA THR A 434 -24.31 10.26 -1.15
C THR A 434 -24.89 10.96 0.07
N VAL A 435 -24.37 12.14 0.43
CA VAL A 435 -24.82 12.90 1.62
C VAL A 435 -24.78 14.40 1.32
N GLY A 436 -25.93 15.06 1.42
CA GLY A 436 -26.03 16.52 1.34
C GLY A 436 -25.66 17.09 -0.03
N GLU A 437 -25.30 18.37 -0.06
CA GLU A 437 -24.93 19.09 -1.29
C GLU A 437 -23.43 18.91 -1.64
N LEU A 438 -23.06 19.23 -2.88
CA LEU A 438 -21.67 19.21 -3.34
C LEU A 438 -20.78 20.06 -2.42
N GLY A 439 -19.68 19.47 -1.94
CA GLY A 439 -18.71 20.16 -1.09
C GLY A 439 -19.24 20.58 0.29
N SER A 440 -20.37 20.05 0.75
CA SER A 440 -20.95 20.41 2.06
C SER A 440 -20.22 19.76 3.25
N VAL A 441 -19.56 18.62 3.02
CA VAL A 441 -18.87 17.82 4.05
C VAL A 441 -17.37 17.68 3.76
N SER A 442 -16.58 17.44 4.80
CA SER A 442 -15.12 17.26 4.69
C SER A 442 -14.72 16.04 3.87
N ARG A 443 -15.58 15.01 3.82
CA ARG A 443 -15.40 13.80 3.01
C ARG A 443 -16.76 13.20 2.66
N GLN A 444 -16.98 12.91 1.38
CA GLN A 444 -18.10 12.09 0.93
C GLN A 444 -17.71 11.25 -0.28
N THR A 445 -18.56 10.25 -0.57
CA THR A 445 -18.48 9.49 -1.81
C THR A 445 -19.49 10.07 -2.79
N TYR A 446 -19.06 10.32 -4.02
CA TYR A 446 -19.90 10.69 -5.14
C TYR A 446 -20.03 9.48 -6.06
N VAL A 447 -21.16 9.36 -6.73
CA VAL A 447 -21.34 8.45 -7.85
C VAL A 447 -21.37 9.26 -9.13
N VAL A 448 -20.48 8.97 -10.07
CA VAL A 448 -20.47 9.60 -11.38
C VAL A 448 -20.91 8.59 -12.42
N LEU A 449 -21.92 8.96 -13.21
CA LEU A 449 -22.35 8.21 -14.38
C LEU A 449 -21.81 8.89 -15.63
N ALA A 450 -21.33 8.11 -16.59
CA ALA A 450 -20.91 8.58 -17.89
C ALA A 450 -21.44 7.67 -18.99
N ALA A 451 -22.05 8.27 -20.02
CA ALA A 451 -22.70 7.54 -21.11
C ALA A 451 -22.65 8.32 -22.43
N GLN A 452 -22.84 7.63 -23.55
CA GLN A 452 -23.01 8.27 -24.87
C GLN A 452 -24.47 8.66 -25.14
N SER A 453 -25.43 7.91 -24.60
CA SER A 453 -26.86 8.25 -24.62
C SER A 453 -27.25 9.09 -23.39
N SER A 454 -28.23 9.97 -23.57
CA SER A 454 -28.83 10.71 -22.45
C SER A 454 -29.53 9.77 -21.48
N LEU A 455 -29.35 10.04 -20.18
CA LEU A 455 -30.01 9.38 -19.06
C LEU A 455 -30.97 10.32 -18.31
N ASP A 456 -31.30 11.48 -18.89
CA ASP A 456 -32.07 12.53 -18.20
C ASP A 456 -33.41 11.98 -17.68
N THR A 457 -34.12 11.21 -18.50
CA THR A 457 -35.40 10.59 -18.11
C THR A 457 -35.29 9.59 -16.96
N VAL A 458 -34.13 8.94 -16.81
CA VAL A 458 -33.86 7.97 -15.75
C VAL A 458 -33.51 8.70 -14.47
N ILE A 459 -32.68 9.74 -14.58
CA ILE A 459 -32.15 10.50 -13.44
C ILE A 459 -33.18 11.43 -12.85
N ASP A 460 -34.06 12.01 -13.67
CA ASP A 460 -35.15 12.88 -13.24
C ASP A 460 -36.34 12.11 -12.60
N ALA A 461 -36.28 10.78 -12.58
CA ALA A 461 -37.29 9.94 -11.94
C ALA A 461 -36.98 9.74 -10.43
N ASP A 462 -38.03 9.72 -9.60
CA ASP A 462 -37.88 9.35 -8.18
C ASP A 462 -37.50 7.85 -8.06
N PRO A 463 -36.60 7.47 -7.11
CA PRO A 463 -35.95 8.31 -6.10
C PRO A 463 -34.63 8.96 -6.56
N LEU A 464 -34.16 8.71 -7.79
CA LEU A 464 -32.86 9.17 -8.29
C LEU A 464 -32.76 10.69 -8.38
N ALA A 465 -33.87 11.37 -8.70
CA ALA A 465 -33.94 12.84 -8.78
C ALA A 465 -33.53 13.54 -7.47
N GLN A 466 -33.63 12.87 -6.33
CA GLN A 466 -33.25 13.41 -5.03
C GLN A 466 -31.76 13.23 -4.70
N THR A 467 -31.08 12.37 -5.46
CA THR A 467 -29.69 11.99 -5.19
C THR A 467 -28.72 12.58 -6.21
N PHE A 468 -29.17 12.72 -7.46
CA PHE A 468 -28.39 13.35 -8.52
C PHE A 468 -28.42 14.87 -8.42
N VAL A 469 -27.26 15.46 -8.63
CA VAL A 469 -27.06 16.90 -8.62
C VAL A 469 -27.56 17.47 -9.96
N PRO A 470 -28.37 18.53 -9.95
CA PRO A 470 -28.84 19.18 -11.18
C PRO A 470 -27.67 19.59 -12.09
N GLU A 471 -27.84 19.44 -13.40
CA GLU A 471 -26.78 19.74 -14.39
C GLU A 471 -26.26 21.18 -14.27
N THR A 472 -27.14 22.14 -13.94
CA THR A 472 -26.77 23.54 -13.72
C THR A 472 -25.79 23.71 -12.56
N ASP A 473 -25.96 22.91 -11.51
CA ASP A 473 -25.15 22.98 -10.29
C ASP A 473 -23.81 22.27 -10.50
N VAL A 474 -23.81 21.15 -11.25
CA VAL A 474 -22.56 20.51 -11.70
C VAL A 474 -21.76 21.46 -12.59
N ALA A 475 -22.40 22.13 -13.56
CA ALA A 475 -21.74 23.09 -14.43
C ALA A 475 -21.18 24.30 -13.65
N ALA A 476 -21.95 24.84 -12.68
CA ALA A 476 -21.48 25.90 -11.80
C ALA A 476 -20.29 25.44 -10.93
N TYR A 477 -20.36 24.22 -10.41
CA TYR A 477 -19.29 23.62 -9.63
C TYR A 477 -18.00 23.45 -10.43
N LEU A 478 -18.08 22.98 -11.67
CA LEU A 478 -16.94 22.85 -12.58
C LEU A 478 -16.31 24.20 -12.95
N GLN A 479 -17.12 25.27 -13.04
CA GLN A 479 -16.64 26.62 -13.35
C GLN A 479 -16.06 27.36 -12.15
N ALA A 480 -16.33 26.92 -10.92
CA ALA A 480 -15.92 27.58 -9.70
C ALA A 480 -14.39 27.62 -9.51
N SER A 481 -13.65 26.71 -10.15
CA SER A 481 -12.18 26.69 -10.14
C SER A 481 -11.65 26.04 -11.41
N PRO A 482 -10.45 26.41 -11.88
CA PRO A 482 -9.84 25.78 -13.06
C PRO A 482 -9.73 24.27 -12.85
N SER A 483 -10.44 23.49 -13.66
CA SER A 483 -10.29 22.03 -13.67
C SER A 483 -9.08 21.66 -14.54
N ILE A 484 -8.31 20.69 -14.08
CA ILE A 484 -7.25 20.10 -14.89
C ILE A 484 -7.83 18.94 -15.69
N LEU A 485 -7.25 18.69 -16.86
CA LEU A 485 -7.49 17.45 -17.60
C LEU A 485 -6.51 16.41 -17.07
N LEU A 486 -7.03 15.25 -16.65
CA LEU A 486 -6.20 14.14 -16.19
C LEU A 486 -5.78 13.31 -17.40
N THR A 487 -4.49 13.28 -17.70
CA THR A 487 -3.91 12.45 -18.76
C THR A 487 -2.82 11.56 -18.18
N ASP A 488 -2.40 10.54 -18.93
CA ASP A 488 -1.25 9.71 -18.54
C ASP A 488 0.02 10.53 -18.27
N ASP A 489 0.19 11.66 -18.97
CA ASP A 489 1.32 12.57 -18.79
C ASP A 489 1.18 13.49 -17.56
N TYR A 490 -0.05 13.77 -17.10
CA TYR A 490 -0.30 14.66 -15.97
C TYR A 490 -1.57 14.28 -15.19
N VAL A 491 -1.36 13.57 -14.08
CA VAL A 491 -2.43 13.04 -13.22
C VAL A 491 -2.07 13.16 -11.73
N PRO A 492 -2.12 14.38 -11.15
CA PRO A 492 -1.66 14.66 -9.79
C PRO A 492 -2.71 14.28 -8.72
N VAL A 493 -3.28 13.08 -8.80
CA VAL A 493 -4.43 12.63 -7.97
C VAL A 493 -4.17 12.78 -6.47
N ASP A 494 -3.01 12.34 -5.99
CA ASP A 494 -2.63 12.47 -4.57
C ASP A 494 -2.64 13.94 -4.09
N ASN A 495 -2.25 14.89 -4.96
CA ASN A 495 -2.23 16.31 -4.62
C ASN A 495 -3.64 16.91 -4.60
N LEU A 496 -4.51 16.47 -5.51
CA LEU A 496 -5.91 16.91 -5.55
C LEU A 496 -6.69 16.38 -4.34
N LEU A 497 -6.36 15.19 -3.87
CA LEU A 497 -6.97 14.58 -2.69
C LEU A 497 -6.34 15.06 -1.38
N ALA A 498 -5.14 15.67 -1.40
CA ALA A 498 -4.42 16.16 -0.22
C ALA A 498 -5.29 16.95 0.80
N PRO A 499 -6.20 17.86 0.38
CA PRO A 499 -7.09 18.57 1.30
C PRO A 499 -8.08 17.64 2.02
N VAL A 500 -8.57 16.60 1.34
CA VAL A 500 -9.47 15.59 1.92
C VAL A 500 -8.78 14.86 3.06
N PHE A 501 -7.47 14.59 2.92
CA PHE A 501 -6.71 14.04 4.03
C PHE A 501 -6.67 15.03 5.20
N ALA A 502 -6.31 16.29 4.95
CA ALA A 502 -6.13 17.31 6.00
C ALA A 502 -7.40 17.54 6.82
N ASP A 503 -8.55 17.60 6.15
CA ASP A 503 -9.85 17.90 6.77
C ASP A 503 -10.53 16.66 7.40
N SER A 504 -10.05 15.45 7.10
CA SER A 504 -10.55 14.20 7.71
C SER A 504 -9.75 13.77 8.95
N GLY A 505 -8.60 14.42 9.21
CA GLY A 505 -7.78 14.22 10.40
C GLY A 505 -8.11 15.13 11.59
N SER A 506 -9.08 16.06 11.44
CA SER A 506 -9.54 17.00 12.47
C SER A 506 -10.81 16.55 13.18
#